data_AF-A0A2H9LZS4-F1
#
_entry.id   AF-A0A2H9LZS4-F1
#
_cell.length_a   1.000
_cell.length_b   1.000
_cell.length_c   1.000
_cell.angle_alpha   90.00
_cell.angle_beta   90.00
_cell.angle_gamma   90.00
#
_symmetry.space_group_name_H-M   'P 1'
#
loop_
_entity.id
_entity.type
_entity.pdbx_description
1 polymer ?
#
loop_
_entity_poly.entity_id
_entity_poly.type
_entity_poly.pdbx_seq_one_letter_code
_entity_poly.pdbx_strand_id
1 'polypeptide(L)' 'MHSARILMTGTPKEVFAKPDLLKKTFLKPPSITQLAQSMKGIRNDTLTIDEFVEQL' A
#
# COMPACT_ATOMS: atom_id res chain seq x y z
N MET A 1 10.88 25.10 -12.17
CA MET A 1 11.29 24.67 -10.81
C MET A 1 10.56 23.39 -10.47
N HIS A 2 11.27 22.31 -10.11
CA HIS A 2 10.64 21.09 -9.60
C HIS A 2 10.59 21.17 -8.07
N SER A 3 9.40 21.38 -7.50
CA SER A 3 9.21 21.39 -6.05
C SER A 3 8.96 19.96 -5.57
N ALA A 4 10.03 19.25 -5.21
CA ALA A 4 9.90 17.99 -4.48
C ALA A 4 9.38 18.27 -3.07
N ARG A 5 8.36 17.53 -2.63
CA ARG A 5 7.82 17.59 -1.28
C ARG A 5 7.61 16.19 -0.74
N ILE A 6 7.84 16.02 0.56
CA ILE A 6 7.50 14.78 1.25
C ILE A 6 5.97 14.69 1.33
N LEU A 7 5.40 13.66 0.70
CA LEU A 7 3.95 13.41 0.74
C LEU A 7 3.54 12.63 1.99
N MET A 8 4.41 11.73 2.46
CA MET A 8 4.21 10.92 3.66
C MET A 8 5.55 10.36 4.15
N THR A 9 5.65 10.13 5.45
CA THR A 9 6.73 9.38 6.10
C THR A 9 6.12 8.41 7.08
N GLY A 10 6.68 7.20 7.17
CA GLY A 10 6.20 6.14 8.03
C GLY A 10 6.83 4.80 7.64
N THR A 11 6.39 3.75 8.31
CA THR A 11 6.72 2.36 7.97
C THR A 11 6.11 1.99 6.61
N PRO A 12 6.61 0.91 5.96
CA PRO A 12 6.02 0.41 4.73
C PRO A 12 4.51 0.13 4.85
N LYS A 13 4.05 -0.42 6.00
CA LYS A 13 2.63 -0.70 6.24
C LYS A 13 1.80 0.58 6.20
N GLU A 14 2.23 1.60 6.92
CA GLU A 14 1.52 2.89 6.99
C GLU A 14 1.45 3.57 5.62
N VAL A 15 2.54 3.54 4.85
CA VAL A 15 2.60 4.17 3.52
C VAL A 15 1.74 3.40 2.51
N PHE A 16 1.87 2.08 2.45
CA PHE A 16 1.13 1.26 1.50
C PHE A 16 -0.35 1.12 1.82
N ALA A 17 -0.77 1.35 3.07
CA ALA A 17 -2.17 1.44 3.47
C ALA A 17 -2.91 2.70 2.96
N LYS A 18 -2.25 3.59 2.21
CA LYS A 18 -2.84 4.81 1.63
C LYS A 18 -2.94 4.74 0.10
N PRO A 19 -3.78 3.86 -0.46
CA PRO A 19 -3.86 3.66 -1.91
C PRO A 19 -4.19 4.96 -2.68
N ASP A 20 -5.04 5.83 -2.14
CA ASP A 20 -5.40 7.09 -2.80
C ASP A 20 -4.27 8.13 -2.81
N LEU A 21 -3.34 8.05 -1.86
CA LEU A 21 -2.13 8.86 -1.89
C LEU A 21 -1.14 8.31 -2.92
N LEU A 22 -0.94 6.99 -2.96
CA LEU A 22 -0.02 6.34 -3.88
C LEU A 22 -0.43 6.51 -5.35
N LYS A 23 -1.73 6.53 -5.66
CA LYS A 23 -2.26 6.85 -7.00
C LYS A 23 -1.81 8.21 -7.54
N LYS A 24 -1.41 9.15 -6.66
CA LYS A 24 -0.91 10.49 -7.04
C LYS A 24 0.60 10.51 -7.28
N THR A 25 1.25 9.35 -7.18
CA THR A 25 2.69 9.17 -7.33
C THR A 25 2.98 8.17 -8.44
N PHE A 26 4.25 8.03 -8.80
CA PHE A 26 4.72 6.98 -9.71
C PHE A 26 5.09 5.67 -8.97
N LEU A 27 4.82 5.57 -7.67
CA LEU A 27 5.10 4.37 -6.87
C LEU A 27 3.98 3.35 -7.03
N LYS A 28 4.34 2.13 -7.40
CA LYS A 28 3.42 1.00 -7.48
C LYS A 28 3.52 0.16 -6.19
N PRO A 29 2.40 -0.20 -5.54
CA PRO A 29 2.43 -1.13 -4.42
C PRO A 29 2.88 -2.53 -4.85
N PRO A 30 3.36 -3.39 -3.93
CA PRO A 30 3.59 -4.80 -4.21
C PRO A 30 2.34 -5.49 -4.79
N SER A 31 2.51 -6.55 -5.58
CA SER A 31 1.39 -7.28 -6.20
C SER A 31 0.42 -7.85 -5.17
N ILE A 32 0.93 -8.40 -4.08
CA ILE A 32 0.09 -8.94 -3.00
C ILE A 32 -0.69 -7.85 -2.28
N THR A 33 -0.09 -6.68 -2.07
CA THR A 33 -0.76 -5.51 -1.50
C THR A 33 -1.91 -5.04 -2.38
N GLN A 34 -1.72 -5.00 -3.70
CA GLN A 34 -2.79 -4.62 -4.65
C GLN A 34 -3.97 -5.61 -4.60
N LEU A 35 -3.67 -6.92 -4.53
CA LEU A 35 -4.71 -7.94 -4.39
C LEU A 35 -5.48 -7.75 -3.08
N ALA A 36 -4.77 -7.63 -1.95
CA ALA A 36 -5.37 -7.40 -0.64
C ALA A 36 -6.29 -6.16 -0.63
N GLN A 37 -5.84 -5.06 -1.22
CA GLN A 37 -6.62 -3.81 -1.33
C GLN A 37 -7.86 -3.92 -2.20
N SER A 38 -7.91 -4.89 -3.12
CA SER A 38 -9.08 -5.14 -3.97
C SER A 38 -10.15 -6.01 -3.31
N MET A 39 -9.83 -6.67 -2.20
CA MET A 39 -10.71 -7.64 -1.52
C MET A 39 -11.36 -7.04 -0.28
N LYS A 40 -12.66 -7.33 -0.09
CA LYS A 40 -13.36 -7.02 1.17
C LYS A 40 -13.02 -8.07 2.23
N GLY A 41 -12.85 -7.64 3.48
CA GLY A 41 -12.52 -8.53 4.60
C GLY A 41 -11.03 -8.80 4.78
N ILE A 42 -10.18 -8.33 3.84
CA ILE A 42 -8.73 -8.40 3.95
C ILE A 42 -8.16 -7.02 4.34
N ARG A 43 -7.13 -7.03 5.17
CA ARG A 43 -6.42 -5.81 5.59
C ARG A 43 -5.70 -5.18 4.40
N ASN A 44 -5.88 -3.87 4.25
CA ASN A 44 -5.31 -3.07 3.17
C ASN A 44 -3.82 -2.73 3.33
N ASP A 45 -3.21 -3.12 4.46
CA ASP A 45 -1.80 -2.92 4.80
C ASP A 45 -0.97 -4.22 4.70
N THR A 46 -1.54 -5.26 4.07
CA THR A 46 -0.87 -6.54 3.80
C THR A 46 0.29 -6.34 2.81
N LEU A 47 1.50 -6.77 3.18
CA LEU A 47 2.71 -6.56 2.38
C LEU A 47 3.33 -7.87 1.86
N THR A 48 2.97 -8.99 2.47
CA THR A 48 3.53 -10.31 2.14
C THR A 48 2.44 -11.32 1.84
N ILE A 49 2.83 -12.43 1.20
CA ILE A 49 1.92 -13.53 0.90
C ILE A 49 1.51 -14.24 2.19
N ASP A 50 2.43 -14.46 3.13
CA ASP A 50 2.13 -15.14 4.39
C ASP A 50 1.07 -14.38 5.19
N GLU A 51 1.24 -13.06 5.36
CA GLU A 51 0.23 -12.19 5.99
C GLU A 51 -1.13 -12.25 5.28
N PHE A 52 -1.15 -12.39 3.96
CA PHE A 52 -2.39 -12.49 3.19
C PHE A 52 -3.09 -13.83 3.43
N VAL A 53 -2.34 -14.94 3.44
CA VAL A 53 -2.86 -16.29 3.65
C VAL A 53 -3.42 -16.46 5.06
N GLU A 54 -2.83 -15.82 6.07
CA GLU A 54 -3.35 -15.82 7.45
C GLU A 54 -4.74 -15.16 7.61
N GLN A 55 -5.22 -14.42 6.60
CA GLN A 55 -6.50 -13.70 6.64
C GLN A 55 -7.62 -14.36 5.83
N LEU A 56 -7.31 -15.44 5.10
CA LEU A 56 -8.30 -16.25 4.37
C LEU A 56 -9.07 -17.17 5.31
#